data_AF-A0A8S9HEY5-F1
#
_entry.id   AF-A0A8S9HEY5-F1
#
_cell.length_a   1.000
_cell.length_b   1.000
_cell.length_c   1.000
_cell.angle_alpha   90.00
_cell.angle_beta   90.00
_cell.angle_gamma   90.00
#
_symmetry.space_group_name_H-M   'P 1'
#
loop_
_entity.id
_entity.type
_entity.pdbx_description
1 polymer ?
#
loop_
_entity_poly.entity_id
_entity_poly.type
_entity_poly.pdbx_seq_one_letter_code
_entity_poly.pdbx_strand_id
1 'polypeptide(L)'
;MDGRIRNISKENIADIIAMNGSSNFFPSKKCSDDPPSIDDAAAPSIDGHFESKRNFMTTRLDGLRHEMDTTQRQLDSHAERSPSIDIRTRPSIDGDYAARRSKLVTEKSLQDKLDEITFSQDLLKEDVYQELKDISETTHA
;
A
#
# COMPACT_ATOMS: atom_id res chain seq x y z
N MET A 1 -24.18 -10.62 -17.05
CA MET A 1 -23.58 -9.33 -17.45
C MET A 1 -22.20 -9.64 -17.99
N ASP A 2 -21.99 -9.46 -19.29
CA ASP A 2 -20.69 -9.71 -19.93
C ASP A 2 -19.69 -8.63 -19.50
N GLY A 3 -18.73 -9.02 -18.66
CA GLY A 3 -17.66 -8.16 -18.16
C GLY A 3 -16.59 -7.86 -19.20
N ARG A 4 -16.98 -7.18 -20.29
CA ARG A 4 -16.03 -6.69 -21.30
C ARG A 4 -15.45 -5.36 -20.82
N ILE A 5 -14.17 -5.38 -20.44
CA ILE A 5 -13.39 -4.18 -20.14
C ILE A 5 -13.34 -3.34 -21.43
N ARG A 6 -13.98 -2.17 -21.41
CA ARG A 6 -13.89 -1.20 -22.52
C ARG A 6 -12.53 -0.53 -22.44
N ASN A 7 -11.71 -0.73 -23.47
CA ASN A 7 -10.48 0.03 -23.65
C ASN A 7 -10.86 1.51 -23.85
N ILE A 8 -10.62 2.34 -22.84
CA ILE A 8 -10.81 3.80 -22.91
C ILE A 8 -9.53 4.43 -23.46
N SER A 9 -9.66 5.24 -24.51
CA SER A 9 -8.55 6.04 -25.04
C SER A 9 -8.26 7.24 -24.14
N LYS A 10 -7.07 7.83 -24.26
CA LYS A 10 -6.66 8.99 -23.45
C LYS A 10 -7.54 10.22 -23.69
N GLU A 11 -8.05 10.38 -24.91
CA GLU A 11 -8.99 11.47 -25.23
C GLU A 11 -10.31 11.34 -24.45
N ASN A 12 -10.76 10.10 -24.22
CA ASN A 12 -12.01 9.79 -23.52
C ASN A 12 -11.96 10.16 -22.02
N ILE A 13 -10.77 10.21 -21.42
CA ILE A 13 -10.58 10.58 -20.00
C ILE A 13 -10.77 12.09 -19.81
N ALA A 14 -10.25 12.91 -20.74
CA ALA A 14 -10.37 14.36 -20.68
C ALA A 14 -11.85 14.81 -20.76
N ASP A 15 -12.63 14.16 -21.62
CA ASP A 15 -14.06 14.43 -21.77
C ASP A 15 -14.86 14.07 -20.51
N ILE A 16 -14.51 12.97 -19.83
CA ILE A 16 -15.13 12.56 -18.56
C ILE A 16 -14.84 13.58 -17.44
N ILE A 17 -13.63 14.13 -17.38
CA ILE A 17 -13.25 15.16 -16.39
C ILE A 17 -13.97 16.48 -16.67
N ALA A 18 -14.05 16.89 -17.94
CA ALA A 18 -14.75 18.10 -18.36
C ALA A 18 -16.26 18.03 -18.08
N MET A 19 -16.87 16.85 -18.26
CA MET A 19 -18.29 16.64 -17.99
C MET A 19 -18.63 16.56 -16.49
N ASN A 20 -17.72 16.03 -15.65
CA ASN A 20 -17.99 15.83 -14.23
C ASN A 20 -17.71 17.06 -13.36
N GLY A 21 -17.22 18.16 -13.95
CA GLY A 21 -17.04 19.45 -13.28
C GLY A 21 -15.95 19.42 -12.21
N SER A 22 -14.97 20.31 -12.33
CA SER A 22 -13.85 20.48 -11.39
C SER A 22 -14.26 21.07 -10.02
N SER A 23 -15.47 20.80 -9.54
CA SER A 23 -15.90 21.32 -8.25
C SER A 23 -15.24 20.53 -7.13
N ASN A 24 -14.38 21.22 -6.37
CA ASN A 24 -14.01 20.97 -4.97
C ASN A 24 -12.56 20.58 -4.66
N PHE A 25 -11.62 20.66 -5.61
CA PHE A 25 -10.21 20.33 -5.28
C PHE A 25 -9.37 21.47 -4.66
N PHE A 26 -9.88 22.71 -4.55
CA PHE A 26 -9.13 23.78 -3.91
C PHE A 26 -10.04 24.66 -3.02
N PRO A 27 -9.79 24.77 -1.70
CA PRO A 27 -10.29 25.89 -0.95
C PRO A 27 -9.56 27.15 -1.42
N SER A 28 -10.27 28.04 -2.13
CA SER A 28 -9.78 29.37 -2.46
C SER A 28 -9.70 30.20 -1.18
N LYS A 29 -8.51 30.23 -0.57
CA LYS A 29 -8.21 31.08 0.57
C LYS A 29 -8.13 32.51 0.08
N LYS A 30 -9.14 33.32 0.40
CA LYS A 30 -9.13 34.76 0.13
C LYS A 30 -8.01 35.40 0.94
N CYS A 31 -7.15 36.18 0.28
CA CYS A 31 -6.24 37.14 0.91
C CYS A 31 -7.05 38.13 1.74
N SER A 32 -6.83 38.16 3.05
CA SER A 32 -7.08 39.32 3.90
C SER A 32 -5.73 39.84 4.38
N ASP A 33 -5.37 41.03 3.91
CA ASP A 33 -4.14 41.74 4.27
C ASP A 33 -4.22 42.30 5.69
N ASP A 34 -4.06 41.46 6.70
CA ASP A 34 -3.70 41.90 8.05
C ASP A 34 -2.52 41.04 8.54
N PRO A 35 -1.38 41.65 8.94
CA PRO A 35 -0.28 40.89 9.49
C PRO A 35 -0.70 40.24 10.82
N PRO A 36 -0.38 38.95 11.06
CA PRO A 36 -0.72 38.32 12.31
C PRO A 36 0.10 38.97 13.44
N SER A 37 -0.63 39.52 14.43
CA SER A 37 -0.08 39.86 15.74
C SER A 37 0.63 38.64 16.33
N ILE A 38 1.93 38.78 16.61
CA ILE A 38 2.82 37.70 17.08
C ILE A 38 2.67 37.40 18.57
N ASP A 39 1.88 38.18 19.32
CA ASP A 39 1.69 37.91 20.73
C ASP A 39 0.63 36.81 20.94
N ASP A 40 1.11 35.67 21.45
CA ASP A 40 0.38 34.57 22.11
C ASP A 40 0.06 33.31 21.27
N ALA A 41 1.02 32.82 20.48
CA ALA A 41 0.96 31.47 19.94
C ALA A 41 1.62 30.46 20.91
N ALA A 42 0.81 29.83 21.77
CA ALA A 42 1.21 28.61 22.47
C ALA A 42 1.71 27.58 21.45
N ALA A 43 2.94 27.10 21.63
CA ALA A 43 3.57 26.14 20.73
C ALA A 43 2.66 24.93 20.48
N PRO A 44 2.43 24.49 19.23
CA PRO A 44 1.69 23.28 18.95
C PRO A 44 2.38 22.10 19.65
N SER A 45 1.68 21.47 20.61
CA SER A 45 2.22 20.33 21.35
C SER A 45 2.52 19.18 20.39
N ILE A 46 3.82 18.95 20.15
CA ILE A 46 4.38 17.84 19.35
C ILE A 46 4.13 16.46 20.00
N ASP A 47 3.68 16.43 21.26
CA ASP A 47 3.61 15.23 22.09
C ASP A 47 2.58 14.20 21.60
N GLY A 48 1.41 14.65 21.12
CA GLY A 48 0.30 13.75 20.75
C GLY A 48 0.57 12.86 19.53
N HIS A 49 1.45 13.25 18.60
CA HIS A 49 1.76 12.45 17.42
C HIS A 49 2.56 11.19 17.80
N PHE A 50 3.48 11.29 18.76
CA PHE A 50 4.33 10.18 19.17
C PHE A 50 3.55 9.08 19.91
N GLU A 51 2.50 9.45 20.64
CA GLU A 51 1.66 8.49 21.37
C GLU A 51 0.81 7.62 20.44
N SER A 52 0.21 8.22 19.40
CA SER A 52 -0.60 7.47 18.41
C SER A 52 0.22 6.37 17.71
N LYS A 53 1.45 6.71 17.30
CA LYS A 53 2.36 5.75 16.67
C LYS A 53 2.80 4.65 17.64
N ARG A 54 3.06 4.99 18.91
CA ARG A 54 3.42 4.03 19.96
C ARG A 54 2.29 3.04 20.23
N ASN A 55 1.06 3.53 20.34
CA ASN A 55 -0.12 2.71 20.60
C ASN A 55 -0.41 1.73 19.45
N PHE A 56 -0.25 2.19 18.20
CA PHE A 56 -0.38 1.34 17.02
C PHE A 56 0.64 0.21 16.99
N MET A 57 1.92 0.50 17.25
CA MET A 57 2.95 -0.53 17.27
C MET A 57 2.75 -1.54 18.40
N THR A 58 2.33 -1.06 19.58
CA THR A 58 2.05 -1.92 20.74
C THR A 58 0.93 -2.92 20.43
N THR A 59 -0.19 -2.42 19.88
CA THR A 59 -1.32 -3.26 19.47
C THR A 59 -0.93 -4.32 18.44
N ARG A 60 -0.09 -3.95 17.47
CA ARG A 60 0.37 -4.88 16.43
C ARG A 60 1.28 -5.97 17.00
N LEU A 61 2.17 -5.63 17.93
CA LEU A 61 3.04 -6.59 18.59
C LEU A 61 2.24 -7.56 19.48
N ASP A 62 1.24 -7.07 20.20
CA ASP A 62 0.36 -7.91 21.01
C ASP A 62 -0.45 -8.89 20.15
N GLY A 63 -0.95 -8.43 18.99
CA GLY A 63 -1.63 -9.28 18.02
C GLY A 63 -0.73 -10.41 17.47
N LEU A 64 0.51 -10.08 17.09
CA LEU A 64 1.48 -11.07 16.60
C LEU A 64 1.86 -12.08 17.69
N ARG A 65 2.00 -11.62 18.94
CA ARG A 65 2.30 -12.50 20.07
C ARG A 65 1.16 -13.49 20.34
N HIS A 66 -0.08 -13.01 20.27
CA HIS A 66 -1.26 -13.87 20.38
C HIS A 66 -1.30 -14.92 19.26
N GLU A 67 -1.00 -14.53 18.02
CA GLU A 67 -0.98 -15.43 16.87
C GLU A 67 0.07 -16.55 17.04
N MET A 68 1.28 -16.22 17.51
CA MET A 68 2.31 -17.22 17.83
C MET A 68 1.85 -18.20 18.91
N ASP A 69 1.27 -17.70 20.01
CA ASP A 69 0.79 -18.56 21.09
C ASP A 69 -0.35 -19.49 20.62
N THR A 70 -1.23 -19.00 19.75
CA THR A 70 -2.29 -19.84 19.17
C THR A 70 -1.74 -20.91 18.22
N THR A 71 -0.77 -20.56 17.39
CA THR A 71 -0.12 -21.50 16.46
C THR A 71 0.65 -22.57 17.23
N GLN A 72 1.36 -22.19 18.30
CA GLN A 72 2.07 -23.13 19.16
C GLN A 72 1.12 -24.13 19.83
N ARG A 73 0.02 -23.64 20.44
CA ARG A 73 -1.02 -24.52 21.02
C ARG A 73 -1.64 -25.46 19.98
N GLN A 74 -1.84 -25.00 18.74
CA GLN A 74 -2.32 -25.87 17.66
C GLN A 74 -1.33 -26.98 17.34
N LEU A 75 -0.04 -26.68 17.23
CA LEU A 75 1.01 -27.67 16.99
C LEU A 75 1.13 -28.68 18.14
N ASP A 76 1.10 -28.21 19.38
CA ASP A 76 1.16 -29.08 20.57
C ASP A 76 -0.06 -30.01 20.63
N SER A 77 -1.25 -29.50 20.29
CA SER A 77 -2.47 -30.32 20.20
C SER A 77 -2.46 -31.31 19.01
N HIS A 78 -1.68 -31.03 17.96
CA HIS A 78 -1.50 -31.92 16.82
C HIS A 78 -0.51 -33.05 17.14
N ALA A 79 0.46 -32.82 18.03
CA ALA A 79 1.39 -33.86 18.50
C ALA A 79 0.67 -34.96 19.31
N GLU A 80 -0.33 -34.60 20.12
CA GLU A 80 -1.12 -35.58 20.89
C GLU A 80 -2.15 -36.35 20.04
N ARG A 81 -2.53 -35.79 18.88
CA ARG A 81 -3.66 -36.31 18.06
C ARG A 81 -3.25 -36.88 16.71
N SER A 82 -1.96 -36.89 16.37
CA SER A 82 -1.50 -37.41 15.09
C SER A 82 -1.70 -38.93 15.01
N PRO A 83 -2.56 -39.45 14.11
CA PRO A 83 -2.55 -40.87 13.79
C PRO A 83 -1.16 -41.18 13.21
N SER A 84 -0.51 -42.23 13.71
CA SER A 84 0.76 -42.70 13.13
C SER A 84 0.53 -42.96 11.64
N ILE A 85 1.20 -42.19 10.78
CA ILE A 85 1.11 -42.39 9.33
C ILE A 85 1.82 -43.72 9.03
N ASP A 86 1.04 -44.79 8.87
CA ASP A 86 1.54 -46.04 8.32
C ASP A 86 1.96 -45.78 6.88
N ILE A 87 3.26 -45.93 6.63
CA ILE A 87 3.91 -45.73 5.33
C ILE A 87 3.30 -46.67 4.26
N ARG A 88 2.60 -47.74 4.69
CA ARG A 88 1.90 -48.68 3.81
C ARG A 88 0.59 -48.16 3.23
N THR A 89 0.06 -47.05 3.73
CA THR A 89 -1.16 -46.42 3.20
C THR A 89 -0.83 -45.01 2.73
N ARG A 90 0.11 -44.86 1.80
CA ARG A 90 0.28 -43.59 1.08
C ARG A 90 -0.92 -43.39 0.14
N PRO A 91 -1.76 -42.35 0.32
CA PRO A 91 -2.65 -41.90 -0.75
C PRO A 91 -1.77 -41.42 -1.90
N SER A 92 -2.05 -41.88 -3.12
CA SER A 92 -1.33 -41.47 -4.32
C SER A 92 -1.43 -39.95 -4.50
N ILE A 93 -0.28 -39.29 -4.59
CA ILE A 93 -0.14 -37.83 -4.71
C ILE A 93 -0.44 -37.34 -6.15
N ASP A 94 -1.44 -37.93 -6.81
CA ASP A 94 -1.64 -37.75 -8.27
C ASP A 94 -2.90 -36.92 -8.63
N GLY A 95 -3.54 -36.28 -7.65
CA GLY A 95 -4.75 -35.48 -7.88
C GLY A 95 -4.53 -33.97 -8.10
N ASP A 96 -3.53 -33.37 -7.43
CA ASP A 96 -3.52 -31.92 -7.19
C ASP A 96 -2.43 -31.14 -7.95
N TYR A 97 -1.69 -31.81 -8.84
CA TYR A 97 -0.62 -31.16 -9.60
C TYR A 97 -1.18 -30.06 -10.53
N ALA A 98 -2.39 -30.26 -11.06
CA ALA A 98 -3.09 -29.27 -11.88
C ALA A 98 -3.49 -28.02 -11.09
N ALA A 99 -3.91 -28.17 -9.83
CA ALA A 99 -4.33 -27.05 -8.98
C ALA A 99 -3.16 -26.11 -8.65
N ARG A 100 -1.94 -26.65 -8.45
CA ARG A 100 -0.73 -25.86 -8.19
C ARG A 100 -0.15 -25.16 -9.44
N ARG A 101 -0.38 -25.70 -10.64
CA ARG A 101 0.07 -25.08 -11.91
C ARG A 101 -0.64 -23.77 -12.25
N SER A 102 -1.83 -23.53 -11.69
CA SER A 102 -2.55 -22.25 -11.90
C SER A 102 -1.82 -21.03 -11.30
N LYS A 103 -0.81 -21.25 -10.46
CA LYS A 103 0.04 -20.20 -9.88
C LYS A 103 1.47 -20.19 -10.44
N LEU A 104 1.69 -20.81 -11.60
CA LEU A 104 3.02 -20.81 -12.21
C LEU A 104 3.28 -19.44 -12.84
N VAL A 105 3.95 -18.57 -12.10
CA VAL A 105 4.47 -17.30 -12.61
C VAL A 105 5.50 -17.63 -13.69
N THR A 106 5.30 -17.09 -14.89
CA THR A 106 6.27 -17.20 -15.97
C THR A 106 7.39 -16.19 -15.75
N GLU A 107 8.63 -16.54 -16.14
CA GLU A 107 9.78 -15.62 -16.08
C GLU A 107 9.47 -14.27 -16.74
N LYS A 108 8.76 -14.30 -17.87
CA LYS A 108 8.27 -13.10 -18.55
C LYS A 108 7.38 -12.22 -17.66
N SER A 109 6.47 -12.80 -16.87
CA SER A 109 5.63 -12.03 -15.95
C SER A 109 6.43 -11.38 -14.82
N LEU A 110 7.59 -11.92 -14.44
CA LEU A 110 8.50 -11.27 -13.50
C LEU A 110 9.27 -10.15 -14.19
N GLN A 111 9.73 -10.37 -15.41
CA GLN A 111 10.43 -9.36 -16.22
C GLN A 111 9.53 -8.13 -16.44
N ASP A 112 8.30 -8.34 -16.90
CA ASP A 112 7.34 -7.26 -17.14
C ASP A 112 7.08 -6.44 -15.85
N LYS A 113 7.06 -7.09 -14.67
CA LYS A 113 6.93 -6.42 -13.37
C LYS A 113 8.17 -5.62 -12.97
N LEU A 114 9.37 -6.12 -13.29
CA LEU A 114 10.61 -5.38 -13.03
C LEU A 114 10.72 -4.15 -13.93
N ASP A 115 10.29 -4.26 -15.19
CA ASP A 115 10.27 -3.15 -16.12
C ASP A 115 9.28 -2.06 -15.68
N GLU A 116 8.09 -2.46 -15.21
CA GLU A 116 7.08 -1.55 -14.65
C GLU A 116 7.61 -0.80 -13.40
N ILE A 117 8.29 -1.51 -12.50
CA ILE A 117 8.93 -0.90 -11.31
C ILE A 117 10.02 0.09 -11.74
N THR A 118 10.85 -0.28 -12.70
CA THR A 118 11.95 0.57 -13.19
C THR A 118 11.41 1.84 -13.81
N PHE A 119 10.40 1.75 -14.68
CA PHE A 119 9.73 2.89 -15.27
C PHE A 119 9.13 3.83 -14.21
N SER A 120 8.46 3.25 -13.20
CA SER A 120 7.87 4.03 -12.10
C SER A 120 8.92 4.77 -11.27
N GLN A 121 10.08 4.15 -11.03
CA GLN A 121 11.17 4.78 -10.28
C GLN A 121 11.79 5.96 -11.04
N ASP A 122 11.95 5.84 -12.35
CA ASP A 122 12.55 6.90 -13.16
C ASP A 122 11.61 8.12 -13.25
N LEU A 123 10.30 7.89 -13.38
CA LEU A 123 9.30 8.97 -13.33
C LEU A 123 9.29 9.68 -11.96
N LEU A 124 9.31 8.93 -10.86
CA LEU A 124 9.34 9.51 -9.51
C LEU A 124 10.62 10.32 -9.25
N LYS A 125 11.77 9.92 -9.81
CA LYS A 125 12.99 10.73 -9.71
C LYS A 125 12.81 12.07 -10.40
N GLU A 126 12.27 12.10 -11.61
CA GLU A 126 12.06 13.35 -12.36
C GLU A 126 11.17 14.33 -11.57
N ASP A 127 10.05 13.84 -11.02
CA ASP A 127 9.15 14.65 -10.19
C ASP A 127 9.84 15.20 -8.93
N VAL A 128 10.58 14.35 -8.21
CA VAL A 128 11.31 14.76 -6.99
C VAL A 128 12.43 15.75 -7.31
N TYR A 129 13.16 15.57 -8.41
CA TYR A 129 14.20 16.53 -8.83
C TYR A 129 13.59 17.88 -9.21
N GLN A 130 12.43 17.89 -9.88
CA GLN A 130 11.75 19.13 -10.24
C GLN A 130 11.20 19.85 -9.00
N GLU A 131 10.59 19.14 -8.06
CA GLU A 131 10.09 19.70 -6.80
C GLU A 131 11.23 20.33 -5.98
N LEU A 132 12.37 19.63 -5.86
CA LEU A 132 13.54 20.18 -5.16
C LEU A 132 14.14 21.38 -5.88
N LYS A 133 14.12 21.39 -7.21
CA LYS A 133 14.57 22.54 -8.01
C LYS A 133 13.72 23.76 -7.74
N ASP A 134 12.40 23.62 -7.76
CA ASP A 134 11.46 24.72 -7.52
C ASP A 134 11.59 25.27 -6.09
N ILE A 135 11.82 24.40 -5.09
CA ILE A 135 12.10 24.82 -3.70
C ILE A 135 13.42 25.59 -3.60
N SER A 136 14.47 25.14 -4.31
CA SER A 136 15.77 25.80 -4.29
C SER A 136 15.75 27.19 -4.96
N GLU A 137 14.97 27.35 -6.03
CA GLU A 137 14.81 28.63 -6.73
C GLU A 137 13.95 29.62 -5.94
N THR A 138 12.91 29.14 -5.24
CA THR A 138 12.02 29.98 -4.42
C THR A 138 12.64 30.44 -3.09
N THR A 139 13.65 29.73 -2.58
CA THR A 139 14.34 30.10 -1.33
C THR A 139 15.44 31.14 -1.54
N HIS A 140 15.90 31.35 -2.78
CA HIS A 140 16.96 32.30 -3.13
C HIS A 140 16.46 33.62 -3.76
N ALA A 141 15.15 33.84 -3.82
CA ALA A 141 14.51 35.06 -4.34
C ALA A 141 14.24 36.10 -3.25
#